data_AF-A0A7G8ETL9-F1
#
_entry.id   AF-A0A7G8ETL9-F1
#
_cell.length_a   1.000
_cell.length_b   1.000
_cell.length_c   1.000
_cell.angle_alpha   90.00
_cell.angle_beta   90.00
_cell.angle_gamma   90.00
#
_symmetry.space_group_name_H-M   'P 1'
#
loop_
_entity.id
_entity.type
_entity.pdbx_description
1 polymer ?
#
loop_
_entity_poly.entity_id
_entity_poly.type
_entity_poly.pdbx_seq_one_letter_code
_entity_poly.pdbx_strand_id
1 'polypeptide(L)' 'MQPSSSAAMAISRGDMVRIKRPESFWFNEVGKVASIDTSGIRYPVVVRFEQVNYNGLQGTDGGINTNNFAMSELEPA' A
#
# COMPACT_ATOMS: atom_id res chain seq x y z
N MET A 1 5.17 27.08 21.63
CA MET A 1 6.23 26.05 21.69
C MET A 1 5.59 24.72 22.06
N GLN A 2 5.33 23.87 21.06
CA GLN A 2 5.27 22.41 21.21
C GLN A 2 6.00 21.85 19.99
N PRO A 3 7.13 21.15 20.15
CA PRO A 3 7.75 20.42 19.06
C PRO A 3 7.15 19.01 19.00
N SER A 4 7.15 18.43 17.79
CA SER A 4 6.98 17.00 17.48
C SER A 4 5.73 16.64 16.69
N SER A 5 5.74 16.98 15.39
CA SER A 5 5.14 16.08 14.39
C SER A 5 6.16 14.97 14.09
N SER A 6 6.29 14.00 14.99
CA SER A 6 6.97 12.75 14.67
C SER A 6 6.03 11.94 13.78
N ALA A 7 6.06 12.19 12.47
CA ALA A 7 5.28 11.49 11.46
C ALA A 7 5.82 10.07 11.19
N ALA A 8 6.12 9.32 12.25
CA ALA A 8 6.69 7.97 12.19
C ALA A 8 5.74 6.90 12.75
N MET A 9 4.49 7.23 13.08
CA MET A 9 3.64 6.33 13.86
C MET A 9 2.47 5.80 13.06
N ALA A 10 2.64 4.54 12.63
CA ALA A 10 1.62 3.58 12.25
C ALA A 10 0.75 3.95 11.05
N ILE A 11 1.18 3.53 9.85
CA ILE A 11 0.27 3.37 8.71
C ILE A 11 -0.97 2.62 9.20
N SER A 12 -2.13 3.23 9.03
CA SER A 12 -3.41 2.70 9.46
C SER A 12 -4.29 2.33 8.27
N ARG A 13 -5.29 1.50 8.53
CA ARG A 13 -6.29 1.16 7.52
C ARG A 13 -7.00 2.44 7.06
N GLY A 14 -6.99 2.67 5.75
CA GLY A 14 -7.61 3.83 5.12
C GLY A 14 -6.64 4.95 4.77
N ASP A 15 -5.41 4.90 5.26
CA ASP A 15 -4.39 5.91 4.97
C ASP A 15 -3.89 5.82 3.53
N MET A 16 -3.38 6.94 3.04
CA MET A 16 -2.72 7.03 1.74
C MET A 16 -1.24 6.74 1.94
N VAL A 17 -0.73 5.79 1.16
CA VAL A 17 0.67 5.36 1.23
C VAL A 17 1.29 5.38 -0.16
N ARG A 18 2.50 5.91 -0.25
CA ARG A 18 3.34 5.86 -1.43
C ARG A 18 4.20 4.59 -1.41
N ILE A 19 4.23 3.89 -2.53
CA ILE A 19 5.00 2.65 -2.66
C ILE A 19 6.45 2.96 -3.01
N LYS A 20 7.40 2.47 -2.20
CA LYS A 20 8.85 2.61 -2.43
C LYS A 20 9.51 1.37 -3.00
N ARG A 21 8.76 0.28 -3.22
CA ARG A 21 9.30 -0.96 -3.79
C ARG A 21 9.56 -0.77 -5.30
N PRO A 22 10.83 -0.73 -5.76
CA PRO A 22 11.17 -0.45 -7.16
C PRO A 22 10.69 -1.53 -8.11
N GLU A 23 10.57 -2.77 -7.63
CA GLU A 23 10.07 -3.91 -8.41
C GLU A 23 8.53 -3.92 -8.54
N SER A 24 7.83 -3.00 -7.87
CA SER A 24 6.37 -2.93 -7.95
C SER A 24 5.94 -2.14 -9.18
N PHE A 25 4.88 -2.60 -9.84
CA PHE A 25 4.19 -1.85 -10.90
C PHE A 25 3.78 -0.44 -10.44
N TRP A 26 3.41 -0.31 -9.16
CA TRP A 26 2.98 0.95 -8.55
C TRP A 26 4.13 1.70 -7.86
N PHE A 27 5.39 1.51 -8.28
CA PHE A 27 6.52 2.25 -7.70
C PHE A 27 6.29 3.76 -7.82
N ASN A 28 6.45 4.48 -6.70
CA ASN A 28 6.19 5.91 -6.55
C ASN A 28 4.72 6.36 -6.66
N GLU A 29 3.80 5.44 -6.92
CA GLU A 29 2.35 5.70 -6.90
C GLU A 29 1.81 5.72 -5.47
N VAL A 30 0.68 6.41 -5.31
CA VAL A 30 -0.05 6.49 -4.04
C VAL A 30 -1.25 5.57 -4.10
N GLY A 31 -1.38 4.70 -3.10
CA GLY A 31 -2.53 3.83 -2.92
C GLY A 31 -3.16 3.98 -1.55
N LYS A 32 -4.38 3.48 -1.40
CA LYS A 32 -5.12 3.49 -0.15
C LYS A 32 -4.96 2.16 0.57
N VAL A 33 -4.62 2.19 1.85
CA VAL A 33 -4.55 0.98 2.66
C VAL A 33 -5.95 0.40 2.86
N ALA A 34 -6.18 -0.80 2.32
CA ALA A 34 -7.44 -1.51 2.43
C ALA A 34 -7.56 -2.27 3.76
N SER A 35 -6.47 -2.90 4.19
CA SER A 35 -6.39 -3.66 5.44
C SER A 35 -4.93 -3.82 5.90
N ILE A 36 -4.75 -4.10 7.19
CA ILE A 36 -3.46 -4.39 7.81
C ILE A 36 -3.60 -5.64 8.66
N ASP A 37 -2.76 -6.63 8.41
CA ASP A 37 -2.67 -7.88 9.16
C ASP A 37 -1.66 -7.75 10.32
N THR A 38 -2.04 -8.15 11.53
CA THR A 38 -1.18 -8.08 12.72
C THR A 38 -0.71 -9.45 13.20
N SER A 39 -0.94 -10.51 12.44
CA SER A 39 -0.56 -11.89 12.78
C SER A 39 0.94 -12.19 12.60
N GLY A 40 1.74 -11.19 12.20
CA GLY A 40 3.19 -11.32 12.02
C GLY A 40 3.61 -11.80 10.63
N ILE A 41 2.74 -11.63 9.62
CA ILE A 41 3.07 -11.95 8.23
C ILE A 41 4.08 -10.96 7.65
N ARG A 42 4.89 -11.41 6.67
CA ARG A 42 5.97 -10.59 6.07
C ARG A 42 5.46 -9.33 5.34
N TYR A 43 4.26 -9.41 4.75
CA TYR A 43 3.64 -8.32 3.97
C TYR A 43 2.24 -8.05 4.51
N PRO A 44 2.14 -7.37 5.67
CA PRO A 44 0.88 -7.22 6.39
C PRO A 44 -0.06 -6.19 5.76
N VAL A 45 0.46 -5.26 4.97
CA VAL A 45 -0.33 -4.13 4.48
C VAL A 45 -0.88 -4.42 3.10
N VAL A 46 -2.20 -4.43 2.98
CA VAL A 46 -2.90 -4.54 1.70
C VAL A 46 -3.24 -3.15 1.21
N VAL A 47 -2.73 -2.76 0.05
CA VAL A 47 -2.96 -1.45 -0.57
C VAL A 47 -3.79 -1.62 -1.83
N ARG A 48 -4.83 -0.81 -1.97
CA ARG A 48 -5.66 -0.69 -3.17
C ARG A 48 -5.28 0.57 -3.94
N PHE A 49 -5.15 0.44 -5.25
CA PHE A 49 -4.87 1.52 -6.17
C PHE A 49 -6.09 1.80 -7.06
N GLU A 50 -6.13 2.99 -7.63
CA GLU A 50 -7.09 3.31 -8.69
C GLU A 50 -6.67 2.66 -10.02
N GLN A 51 -5.36 2.55 -10.27
CA GLN A 51 -4.83 1.91 -11.47
C GLN A 51 -4.84 0.37 -11.32
N VAL A 52 -5.51 -0.29 -12.26
CA VAL A 52 -5.50 -1.75 -12.41
C VAL A 52 -4.22 -2.19 -13.12
N ASN A 53 -3.60 -3.27 -12.66
CA ASN A 53 -2.49 -3.88 -13.39
C ASN A 53 -3.00 -4.77 -14.54
N TYR A 54 -2.08 -5.18 -15.40
CA TYR A 54 -2.35 -6.09 -16.53
C TYR A 54 -2.62 -7.55 -16.11
N ASN A 55 -2.49 -7.89 -14.83
CA ASN A 55 -2.72 -9.25 -14.31
C ASN A 55 -4.20 -9.62 -14.16
N GLY A 56 -5.12 -8.88 -14.80
CA GLY A 56 -6.50 -9.32 -14.95
C GLY A 56 -6.52 -10.67 -15.66
N LEU A 57 -7.14 -11.68 -15.03
CA LEU A 57 -7.36 -12.98 -15.65
C LEU A 57 -8.19 -12.77 -16.93
N GLN A 58 -7.75 -13.39 -18.02
CA GLN A 58 -8.45 -13.33 -19.30
C GLN A 58 -9.89 -13.82 -19.12
N GLY A 59 -10.88 -12.92 -19.30
CA GLY A 59 -12.30 -13.22 -19.13
C GLY A 59 -12.97 -12.68 -17.85
N THR A 60 -12.25 -11.96 -16.99
CA THR A 60 -12.85 -11.19 -15.87
C THR A 60 -12.66 -9.69 -16.08
N ASP A 61 -13.75 -8.92 -16.09
CA ASP A 61 -13.79 -7.45 -16.25
C ASP A 61 -13.16 -6.64 -15.09
N GLY A 62 -12.26 -7.24 -14.32
CA GLY A 62 -11.64 -6.61 -13.15
C GLY A 62 -10.15 -6.91 -13.12
N GLY A 63 -9.33 -5.95 -13.56
CA GLY A 63 -7.89 -6.00 -13.33
C GLY A 63 -7.57 -5.97 -11.83
N ILE A 64 -6.43 -6.55 -11.44
CA ILE A 64 -6.03 -6.60 -10.03
C ILE A 64 -5.51 -5.21 -9.64
N ASN A 65 -6.20 -4.55 -8.72
CA ASN A 65 -5.80 -3.24 -8.19
C ASN A 65 -5.39 -3.28 -6.72
N THR A 66 -5.15 -4.46 -6.17
CA THR A 66 -4.75 -4.65 -4.77
C THR A 66 -3.46 -5.44 -4.69
N ASN A 67 -2.51 -5.02 -3.85
CA ASN A 67 -1.26 -5.74 -3.61
C ASN A 67 -0.80 -5.61 -2.14
N ASN A 68 0.09 -6.51 -1.71
CA ASN A 68 0.58 -6.62 -0.35
C ASN A 68 2.02 -6.08 -0.25
N PHE A 69 2.28 -5.27 0.77
CA PHE A 69 3.57 -4.60 1.00
C PHE A 69 4.02 -4.74 2.45
N ALA A 70 5.33 -4.60 2.68
CA ALA A 70 5.88 -4.51 4.01
C ALA A 70 5.76 -3.06 4.51
N MET A 71 5.64 -2.89 5.82
CA MET A 71 5.60 -1.57 6.45
C MET A 71 6.81 -0.70 6.09
N SER A 72 7.97 -1.33 5.85
CA SER A 72 9.24 -0.67 5.50
C SER A 72 9.30 -0.19 4.05
N GLU A 73 8.40 -0.65 3.18
CA GLU A 73 8.38 -0.30 1.75
C GLU A 73 7.29 0.73 1.43
N LEU A 74 6.59 1.20 2.47
CA LEU A 74 5.49 2.15 2.38
C LEU A 74 5.89 3.45 3.06
N GLU A 75 5.64 4.57 2.38
CA GLU A 75 5.82 5.91 2.92
C GLU A 75 4.45 6.56 3.09
N PRO A 76 4.15 7.23 4.23
CA PRO A 76 2.94 8.02 4.37
C PRO A 76 2.91 9.15 3.32
N ALA A 77 1.79 9.29 2.61
CA ALA A 77 1.60 10.31 1.57
C ALA A 77 0.77 11.51 2.05
#